data_AF-A0AAW2NZ29-F1
#
_entry.id   AF-A0AAW2NZ29-F1
#
_cell.length_a   1.000
_cell.length_b   1.000
_cell.length_c   1.000
_cell.angle_alpha   90.00
_cell.angle_beta   90.00
_cell.angle_gamma   90.00
#
_symmetry.space_group_name_H-M   'P 1'
#
loop_
_entity.id
_entity.type
_entity.pdbx_description
1 polymer ?
#
loop_
_entity_poly.entity_id
_entity_poly.type
_entity_poly.pdbx_seq_one_letter_code
_entity_poly.pdbx_strand_id
1 'polypeptide(L)'
;MEMKSFKVDEEAHAQLDMWKYVLGFTPMALVKCAIELQIADVVRGQESSICYMQTPLSRLLMKSGGNSIAALVLLESSHAMLAPWHRLSKSALISGASAFEAA
;
A
#
# COMPACT_ATOMS: atom_id res chain seq x y z
N MET A 1 5.33 31.05 26.72
CA MET A 1 4.06 30.69 26.02
C MET A 1 4.36 29.97 24.72
N GLU A 2 5.38 30.39 23.96
CA GLU A 2 5.85 29.76 22.71
C GLU A 2 6.33 28.31 22.85
N MET A 3 6.91 27.92 23.98
CA MET A 3 7.34 26.53 24.21
C MET A 3 6.17 25.55 24.43
N LYS A 4 4.97 26.07 24.79
CA LYS A 4 3.76 25.24 24.86
C LYS A 4 3.14 25.06 23.48
N SER A 5 3.12 26.08 22.62
CA SER A 5 2.64 25.94 21.25
C SER A 5 3.52 25.00 20.43
N PHE A 6 4.85 25.12 20.54
CA PHE A 6 5.79 24.25 19.83
C PHE A 6 5.61 22.75 20.18
N LYS A 7 5.40 22.41 21.46
CA LYS A 7 5.14 21.03 21.88
C LYS A 7 3.79 20.50 21.39
N VAL A 8 2.78 21.35 21.36
CA VAL A 8 1.44 20.99 20.86
C VAL A 8 1.48 20.72 19.35
N ASP A 9 2.26 21.49 18.61
CA ASP A 9 2.46 21.28 17.16
C ASP A 9 3.24 19.97 16.90
N GLU A 10 4.30 19.69 17.67
CA GLU A 10 5.07 18.44 17.58
C GLU A 10 4.22 17.20 17.91
N GLU A 11 3.40 17.28 18.97
CA GLU A 11 2.49 16.19 19.35
C GLU A 11 1.40 15.97 18.29
N ALA A 12 0.87 17.04 17.70
CA ALA A 12 -0.08 16.94 16.59
C ALA A 12 0.54 16.25 15.36
N HIS A 13 1.80 16.55 15.04
CA HIS A 13 2.53 15.86 13.97
C HIS A 13 2.75 14.38 14.26
N ALA A 14 3.14 14.03 15.49
CA ALA A 14 3.31 12.64 15.90
C ALA A 14 2.01 11.84 15.79
N GLN A 15 0.87 12.44 16.14
CA GLN A 15 -0.45 11.83 15.96
C GLN A 15 -0.76 11.57 14.48
N LEU A 16 -0.51 12.55 13.60
CA LEU A 16 -0.71 12.36 12.17
C LEU A 16 0.19 11.27 11.59
N ASP A 17 1.45 11.20 12.02
CA ASP A 17 2.38 10.18 11.57
C ASP A 17 1.99 8.78 12.06
N MET A 18 1.52 8.65 13.31
CA MET A 18 0.96 7.40 13.82
C MET A 18 -0.16 6.87 12.92
N TRP A 19 -1.09 7.72 12.50
CA TRP A 19 -2.19 7.32 11.62
C TRP A 19 -1.73 6.88 10.23
N LYS A 20 -0.64 7.46 9.69
CA LYS A 20 -0.04 6.98 8.43
C LYS A 20 0.44 5.54 8.54
N TYR A 21 1.01 5.14 9.68
CA TYR A 21 1.44 3.76 9.92
C TYR A 21 0.27 2.82 10.17
N VAL A 22 -0.69 3.23 11.02
CA VAL A 22 -1.90 2.43 11.31
C VAL A 22 -2.69 2.13 10.03
N LEU A 23 -2.80 3.11 9.14
CA LEU A 23 -3.50 2.98 7.86
C LEU A 23 -2.55 2.65 6.69
N GLY A 24 -1.29 2.30 6.96
CA GLY A 24 -0.26 2.07 5.94
C GLY A 24 -0.57 0.90 4.98
N PHE A 25 -1.47 -0.01 5.36
CA PHE A 25 -1.96 -1.07 4.48
C PHE A 25 -2.96 -0.57 3.42
N THR A 26 -3.60 0.59 3.65
CA THR A 26 -4.69 1.11 2.80
C THR A 26 -4.22 1.45 1.38
N PRO A 27 -3.08 2.16 1.16
CA PRO A 27 -2.60 2.41 -0.19
C PRO A 27 -2.37 1.13 -0.99
N MET A 28 -1.80 0.07 -0.37
CA MET A 28 -1.57 -1.21 -1.04
C MET A 28 -2.89 -1.90 -1.42
N ALA A 29 -3.88 -1.91 -0.51
CA ALA A 29 -5.21 -2.46 -0.80
C ALA A 29 -5.91 -1.70 -1.93
N LEU A 30 -5.81 -0.36 -1.96
CA LEU A 30 -6.37 0.45 -3.05
C LEU A 30 -5.69 0.16 -4.38
N VAL A 31 -4.37 -0.01 -4.40
CA VAL A 31 -3.62 -0.37 -5.62
C VAL A 31 -4.04 -1.75 -6.12
N LYS A 32 -4.19 -2.74 -5.22
CA LYS A 32 -4.73 -4.06 -5.58
C LYS A 32 -6.10 -3.95 -6.24
N CYS A 33 -7.04 -3.22 -5.61
CA CYS A 33 -8.36 -3.00 -6.19
C CYS A 33 -8.28 -2.31 -7.56
N ALA A 34 -7.41 -1.32 -7.74
CA ALA A 34 -7.24 -0.62 -9.01
C ALA A 34 -6.71 -1.54 -10.13
N ILE A 35 -5.84 -2.49 -9.79
CA ILE A 35 -5.33 -3.52 -10.72
C ILE A 35 -6.45 -4.51 -11.07
N GLU A 36 -7.18 -5.03 -10.08
CA GLU A 36 -8.28 -5.98 -10.28
C GLU A 36 -9.41 -5.38 -11.14
N LEU A 37 -9.72 -4.10 -10.91
CA LEU A 37 -10.69 -3.32 -11.68
C LEU A 37 -10.13 -2.81 -13.02
N GLN A 38 -8.84 -3.04 -13.32
CA GLN A 38 -8.17 -2.59 -14.55
C GLN A 38 -8.32 -1.08 -14.80
N ILE A 39 -8.32 -0.28 -13.73
CA ILE A 39 -8.46 1.18 -13.82
C ILE A 39 -7.37 1.75 -14.74
N ALA A 40 -6.15 1.20 -14.66
CA ALA A 40 -5.05 1.63 -15.50
C ALA A 40 -5.30 1.45 -17.01
N ASP A 41 -6.05 0.41 -17.41
CA ASP A 41 -6.35 0.14 -18.81
C ASP A 41 -7.48 1.05 -19.35
N VAL A 42 -8.33 1.60 -18.47
CA VAL A 42 -9.46 2.49 -18.81
C VAL A 42 -9.06 3.96 -18.87
N VAL A 43 -8.09 4.38 -18.04
CA VAL A 43 -7.61 5.76 -17.99
C VAL A 43 -6.89 6.12 -19.30
N ARG A 44 -7.62 6.77 -20.21
CA ARG A 44 -7.12 7.38 -21.46
C ARG A 44 -7.24 8.89 -21.33
N GLY A 45 -6.18 9.61 -21.68
CA GLY A 45 -6.22 11.08 -21.72
C GLY A 45 -7.30 11.55 -22.69
N GLN A 46 -8.37 12.15 -22.17
CA GLN A 46 -9.41 12.81 -22.96
C GLN A 46 -9.55 14.26 -22.47
N GLU A 47 -9.79 15.17 -23.40
CA GLU A 47 -9.56 16.60 -23.21
C GLU A 47 -10.78 17.41 -22.69
N SER A 48 -11.87 16.80 -22.21
CA SER A 48 -13.13 17.56 -21.99
C SER A 48 -13.87 17.36 -20.65
N SER A 49 -13.23 16.87 -19.60
CA SER A 49 -13.73 16.94 -18.20
C SER A 49 -12.58 16.68 -17.22
N ILE A 50 -12.80 16.79 -15.90
CA ILE A 50 -11.85 16.29 -14.88
C ILE A 50 -11.53 14.82 -15.23
N CYS A 51 -10.34 14.59 -15.79
CA CYS A 51 -9.89 13.27 -16.18
C CYS A 51 -8.66 12.88 -15.36
N TYR A 52 -8.49 11.57 -15.16
CA TYR A 52 -7.24 11.03 -14.68
C TYR A 52 -6.31 10.82 -15.88
N MET A 53 -5.02 11.07 -15.69
CA MET A 53 -3.99 10.82 -16.69
C MET A 53 -3.05 9.72 -16.18
N GLN A 54 -2.60 8.86 -17.09
CA GLN A 54 -1.62 7.82 -16.78
C GLN A 54 -0.27 8.42 -16.36
N THR A 55 0.19 8.06 -15.17
CA THR A 55 1.55 8.32 -14.69
C THR A 55 2.52 7.23 -15.18
N PRO A 56 3.85 7.46 -15.16
CA PRO A 56 4.81 6.40 -15.43
C PRO A 56 4.62 5.15 -14.57
N LEU A 57 4.23 5.32 -13.30
CA LEU A 57 4.02 4.21 -12.38
C LEU A 57 2.74 3.42 -12.69
N SER A 58 1.63 4.10 -12.98
CA SER A 58 0.36 3.41 -13.32
C SER A 58 0.45 2.63 -14.64
N ARG A 59 1.35 3.01 -15.56
CA ARG A 59 1.65 2.21 -16.76
C ARG A 59 2.29 0.86 -16.45
N LEU A 60 3.05 0.76 -15.35
CA LEU A 60 3.59 -0.52 -14.88
C LEU A 60 2.53 -1.42 -14.27
N LEU A 61 1.31 -0.92 -14.03
CA LEU A 61 0.20 -1.69 -13.49
C LEU A 61 -0.79 -2.17 -14.55
N MET A 62 -0.56 -1.83 -15.83
CA MET A 62 -1.42 -2.25 -16.94
C MET A 62 -1.35 -3.76 -17.16
N LYS A 63 -2.49 -4.39 -17.44
CA LYS A 63 -2.56 -5.86 -17.61
C LYS A 63 -1.88 -6.33 -18.90
N SER A 64 -1.82 -5.49 -19.94
CA SER A 64 -1.30 -5.86 -21.28
C SER A 64 0.16 -5.50 -21.54
N GLY A 65 0.86 -4.86 -20.58
CA GLY A 65 2.26 -4.44 -20.77
C GLY A 65 3.25 -5.57 -20.51
N GLY A 66 4.21 -5.79 -21.42
CA GLY A 66 5.28 -6.80 -21.24
C GLY A 66 6.19 -6.57 -20.02
N ASN A 67 6.18 -5.37 -19.45
CA ASN A 67 6.92 -4.99 -18.23
C ASN A 67 5.99 -4.70 -17.04
N SER A 68 4.81 -5.33 -17.01
CA SER A 68 3.84 -5.11 -15.94
C SER A 68 4.31 -5.70 -14.61
N ILE A 69 4.24 -4.89 -13.55
CA ILE A 69 4.47 -5.29 -12.16
C ILE A 69 3.13 -5.65 -11.48
N ALA A 70 2.00 -5.57 -12.19
CA ALA A 70 0.68 -5.91 -11.64
C ALA A 70 0.66 -7.31 -10.98
N ALA A 71 1.29 -8.30 -11.61
CA ALA A 71 1.37 -9.66 -11.07
C ALA A 71 2.15 -9.73 -9.73
N LEU A 72 3.25 -8.98 -9.60
CA LEU A 72 4.02 -8.91 -8.37
C LEU A 72 3.20 -8.24 -7.26
N VAL A 73 2.53 -7.13 -7.57
CA VAL A 73 1.68 -6.42 -6.59
C VAL A 73 0.51 -7.31 -6.13
N LEU A 74 -0.11 -8.06 -7.05
CA LEU A 74 -1.17 -9.01 -6.70
C LEU A 74 -0.65 -10.18 -5.83
N LEU A 75 0.57 -10.66 -6.10
CA LEU A 75 1.22 -11.69 -5.28
C LEU A 75 1.52 -11.18 -3.86
N GLU A 76 2.16 -10.02 -3.74
CA GLU A 76 2.52 -9.40 -2.45
C GLU A 76 1.28 -9.04 -1.61
N SER A 77 0.17 -8.70 -2.27
CA SER A 77 -1.11 -8.39 -1.61
C SER A 77 -2.07 -9.59 -1.52
N SER A 78 -1.59 -10.78 -1.84
CA SER A 78 -2.37 -12.02 -1.69
C SER A 78 -2.47 -12.43 -0.22
N HIS A 79 -3.52 -13.15 0.13
CA HIS A 79 -3.69 -13.64 1.50
C HIS A 79 -2.53 -14.55 1.92
N ALA A 80 -2.02 -15.39 1.01
CA ALA A 80 -0.89 -16.28 1.28
C ALA A 80 0.39 -15.51 1.64
N MET A 81 0.66 -14.38 0.97
CA MET A 81 1.83 -13.55 1.27
C MET A 81 1.63 -12.67 2.52
N LEU A 82 0.38 -12.30 2.83
CA LEU A 82 0.05 -11.48 3.99
C LEU A 82 -0.05 -12.27 5.30
N ALA A 83 -0.49 -13.53 5.25
CA ALA A 83 -0.71 -14.38 6.43
C ALA A 83 0.51 -14.48 7.38
N PRO A 84 1.76 -14.62 6.88
CA PRO A 84 2.96 -14.63 7.72
C PRO A 84 3.14 -13.34 8.55
N TRP A 85 2.83 -12.17 7.99
CA TRP A 85 2.98 -10.90 8.69
C TRP A 85 2.05 -10.78 9.90
N HIS A 86 0.85 -11.34 9.81
CA HIS A 86 -0.09 -11.41 10.94
C HIS A 86 0.39 -12.34 12.08
N ARG A 87 1.29 -13.27 11.77
CA ARG A 87 1.86 -14.22 12.74
C ARG A 87 3.27 -13.82 13.20
N LEU A 88 3.81 -12.71 12.70
CA LEU A 88 5.18 -12.31 12.95
C LEU A 88 5.47 -12.09 14.44
N SER A 89 4.57 -11.43 15.17
CA SER A 89 4.74 -11.19 16.61
C SER A 89 4.82 -12.49 17.43
N LYS A 90 4.02 -13.49 17.08
CA LYS A 90 4.06 -14.82 17.71
C LYS A 90 5.31 -15.60 17.31
N SER A 91 5.70 -15.53 16.04
CA SER A 91 6.84 -16.28 15.50
C SER A 91 8.17 -15.74 16.02
N ALA A 92 8.31 -14.42 16.17
CA ALA A 92 9.50 -13.79 16.73
C ALA A 92 9.81 -14.20 18.18
N LEU A 93 8.81 -14.67 18.92
CA LEU A 93 8.96 -15.16 20.29
C LEU A 93 9.39 -16.63 20.36
N ILE A 94 9.32 -17.37 19.25
CA ILE A 94 9.63 -18.80 19.19
C ILE A 94 10.94 -18.97 18.41
N SER A 95 12.01 -19.38 19.09
CA SER A 95 13.31 -19.60 18.46
C SER A 95 13.21 -20.66 17.35
N GLY A 96 13.61 -20.29 16.13
CA GLY A 96 13.66 -21.20 14.97
C GLY A 96 12.35 -21.38 14.19
N ALA A 97 11.23 -20.76 14.61
CA ALA A 97 9.98 -20.84 13.86
C ALA A 97 9.89 -19.75 12.78
N SER A 98 9.72 -20.13 11.51
CA SER A 98 9.43 -19.16 10.45
C SER A 98 7.95 -18.76 10.48
N ALA A 99 7.67 -17.48 10.26
CA ALA A 99 6.29 -16.99 10.17
C ALA A 99 5.55 -17.55 8.94
N PHE A 100 6.29 -17.98 7.91
CA PHE A 100 5.76 -18.56 6.68
C PHE A 100 5.33 -20.02 6.84
N GLU A 101 6.08 -20.84 7.58
CA GLU A 101 5.67 -22.24 7.87
C GLU A 101 4.51 -22.30 8.86
N ALA A 102 4.38 -21.28 9.71
CA ALA A 102 3.29 -21.18 10.65
C ALA A 102 1.97 -20.74 10.00
N ALA A 103 1.98 -20.14 8.79
CA ALA A 103 0.85 -19.41 8.19
C ALA A 103 -0.30 -20.31 7.69
#